data_AF-A0A351Z7F6-F1
#
_entry.id   AF-A0A351Z7F6-F1
#
_cell.length_a   1.000
_cell.length_b   1.000
_cell.length_c   1.000
_cell.angle_alpha   90.00
_cell.angle_beta   90.00
_cell.angle_gamma   90.00
#
_symmetry.space_group_name_H-M   'P 1'
#
loop_
_entity.id
_entity.type
_entity.pdbx_description
1 polymer ?
#
loop_
_entity_poly.entity_id
_entity_poly.type
_entity_poly.pdbx_seq_one_letter_code
_entity_poly.pdbx_strand_id
1 'polypeptide(L)'
;MIRKLEPFFEPRSVAVIGATAARHKPGNDILLNIIANGYTGELYLVNPKGGQILGKKVYGSIGDLPEGIDLAVIILPAKLNPQAIRDCAARGIGAIILAAGGFSEVDEEGRLLQGELEKAMRETGVRVVGPNTSGLTSTP
;
A
#
# COMPACT_ATOMS: atom_id res chain seq x y z
N MET A 1 -18.26 -0.39 17.47
CA MET A 1 -18.29 -0.87 16.06
C MET A 1 -17.14 -0.20 15.34
N ILE A 2 -16.11 -0.95 14.92
CA ILE A 2 -15.09 -0.41 14.01
C ILE A 2 -15.82 -0.03 12.72
N ARG A 3 -15.83 1.26 12.36
CA ARG A 3 -16.42 1.71 11.09
C ARG A 3 -15.57 1.09 9.99
N LYS A 4 -16.16 0.17 9.22
CA LYS A 4 -15.46 -0.73 8.29
C LYS A 4 -14.63 -0.01 7.21
N LEU A 5 -14.75 1.30 7.00
CA LEU A 5 -13.99 2.00 5.96
C LEU A 5 -13.18 3.19 6.47
N GLU A 6 -13.26 3.50 7.76
CA GLU A 6 -12.58 4.65 8.38
C GLU A 6 -11.07 4.70 8.09
N PRO A 7 -10.31 3.58 8.11
CA PRO A 7 -8.88 3.63 7.78
C PRO A 7 -8.54 4.12 6.37
N PHE A 8 -9.49 4.12 5.43
CA PHE A 8 -9.26 4.67 4.09
C PHE A 8 -9.34 6.20 4.06
N PHE A 9 -10.08 6.81 5.00
CA PHE A 9 -10.37 8.25 4.98
C PHE A 9 -9.66 9.00 6.11
N GLU A 10 -9.52 8.37 7.28
CA GLU A 10 -8.96 8.95 8.50
C GLU A 10 -7.89 8.04 9.15
N PRO A 11 -6.88 7.54 8.39
CA PRO A 11 -5.83 6.70 8.98
C PRO A 11 -4.92 7.52 9.91
N ARG A 12 -4.66 7.02 11.12
CA ARG A 12 -3.65 7.60 12.03
C ARG A 12 -2.23 7.16 11.67
N SER A 13 -2.11 6.12 10.86
CA SER A 13 -0.84 5.64 10.32
C SER A 13 -0.97 5.09 8.90
N VAL A 14 0.02 5.38 8.06
CA VAL A 14 0.09 4.93 6.66
C VAL A 14 1.44 4.27 6.39
N ALA A 15 1.44 3.09 5.77
CA ALA A 15 2.62 2.48 5.17
C ALA A 15 2.64 2.66 3.64
N VAL A 16 3.71 3.23 3.10
CA VAL A 16 3.94 3.34 1.65
C VAL A 16 4.92 2.24 1.24
N ILE A 17 4.39 1.21 0.58
CA ILE A 17 5.14 0.03 0.12
C ILE A 17 5.54 0.23 -1.35
N GLY A 18 6.84 0.20 -1.61
CA GLY A 18 7.40 0.67 -2.89
C GLY A 18 7.81 2.15 -2.86
N ALA A 19 7.98 2.72 -1.66
CA ALA A 19 8.47 4.08 -1.48
C ALA A 19 9.86 4.26 -2.14
N THR A 20 10.12 5.43 -2.73
CA THR A 20 11.41 5.72 -3.37
C THR A 20 11.72 7.22 -3.37
N ALA A 21 13.01 7.58 -3.35
CA ALA A 21 13.48 8.95 -3.56
C ALA A 21 13.65 9.32 -5.04
N ALA A 22 13.49 8.35 -5.95
CA ALA A 22 13.61 8.61 -7.38
C ALA A 22 12.42 9.44 -7.86
N ARG A 23 12.69 10.67 -8.30
CA ARG A 23 11.68 11.60 -8.82
C ARG A 23 10.91 10.99 -9.99
N HIS A 24 9.64 11.38 -10.13
CA HIS A 24 8.73 10.95 -11.19
C HIS A 24 8.40 9.45 -11.18
N LYS A 25 8.72 8.75 -10.09
CA LYS A 25 8.19 7.41 -9.85
C LYS A 25 6.94 7.52 -8.98
N PRO A 26 5.90 6.71 -9.23
CA PRO A 26 4.66 6.76 -8.45
C PRO A 26 4.86 6.66 -6.93
N GLY A 27 5.82 5.83 -6.49
CA GLY A 27 6.20 5.71 -5.07
C GLY A 27 6.77 6.99 -4.44
N ASN A 28 7.42 7.83 -5.24
CA ASN A 28 7.88 9.15 -4.81
C ASN A 28 6.74 10.17 -4.85
N ASP A 29 5.96 10.19 -5.93
CA ASP A 29 4.88 11.16 -6.13
C ASP A 29 3.79 11.00 -5.06
N ILE A 30 3.39 9.77 -4.72
CA ILE A 30 2.44 9.50 -3.63
C ILE A 30 2.99 9.97 -2.28
N LEU A 31 4.26 9.70 -1.99
CA LEU A 31 4.91 10.14 -0.75
C LEU A 31 4.92 11.68 -0.65
N LEU A 32 5.29 12.37 -1.73
CA LEU A 32 5.29 13.82 -1.77
C LEU A 32 3.87 14.39 -1.62
N ASN A 33 2.87 13.76 -2.23
CA ASN A 33 1.47 14.18 -2.12
C ASN A 33 0.95 14.05 -0.68
N ILE A 34 1.25 12.95 0.02
CA ILE A 34 0.88 12.76 1.43
C ILE A 34 1.45 13.90 2.29
N ILE A 35 2.74 14.22 2.09
CA ILE A 35 3.43 15.27 2.85
C ILE A 35 2.89 16.65 2.49
N ALA A 36 2.74 16.95 1.20
CA ALA A 36 2.29 18.25 0.71
C ALA A 36 0.85 18.58 1.13
N ASN A 37 0.00 17.56 1.29
CA ASN A 37 -1.37 17.73 1.80
C ASN A 37 -1.44 17.72 3.34
N GLY A 38 -0.31 17.76 4.04
CA GLY A 38 -0.28 18.00 5.48
C GLY A 38 -0.72 16.80 6.33
N TYR A 39 -0.56 15.57 5.83
CA TYR A 39 -0.85 14.37 6.64
C TYR A 39 -0.06 14.39 7.96
N THR A 40 -0.77 14.37 9.09
CA THR A 40 -0.18 14.51 10.43
C THR A 40 0.01 13.18 11.16
N GLY A 41 -0.45 12.06 10.57
CA GLY A 41 -0.28 10.74 11.16
C GLY A 41 1.11 10.15 10.92
N GLU A 42 1.32 8.95 11.44
CA GLU A 42 2.59 8.24 11.30
C GLU A 42 2.78 7.72 9.87
N LEU A 43 3.96 7.94 9.30
CA LEU A 43 4.26 7.55 7.92
C LEU A 43 5.45 6.60 7.86
N TYR A 44 5.19 5.37 7.45
CA TYR A 44 6.16 4.29 7.33
C TYR A 44 6.49 4.02 5.86
N LEU A 45 7.77 3.85 5.55
CA LEU A 45 8.23 3.65 4.17
C LEU A 45 8.85 2.27 4.02
N VAL A 46 8.50 1.53 2.98
CA VAL A 46 9.09 0.21 2.69
C VAL A 46 9.74 0.21 1.32
N ASN A 47 11.03 -0.14 1.30
CA ASN A 47 11.81 -0.43 0.10
C ASN A 47 12.95 -1.39 0.47
N PRO A 48 13.20 -2.47 -0.29
CA PRO A 48 14.29 -3.41 -0.02
C PRO A 48 15.68 -2.78 0.10
N LYS A 49 15.91 -1.61 -0.52
CA LYS A 49 17.17 -0.86 -0.41
C LYS A 49 17.39 -0.23 0.97
N GLY A 50 16.33 -0.09 1.77
CA GLY A 50 16.37 0.57 3.08
C GLY A 50 16.83 2.03 3.00
N GLY A 51 17.42 2.51 4.10
CA GLY A 51 17.98 3.86 4.22
C GLY A 51 16.97 4.88 4.73
N GLN A 52 17.03 6.09 4.16
CA GLN A 52 16.15 7.20 4.52
C GLN A 52 15.61 7.92 3.28
N ILE A 53 14.36 8.34 3.34
CA ILE A 53 13.74 9.21 2.33
C ILE A 53 13.09 10.37 3.09
N LEU A 54 13.46 11.61 2.74
CA LEU A 54 12.95 12.83 3.39
C LEU A 54 13.08 12.80 4.92
N GLY A 55 14.21 12.28 5.43
CA GLY A 55 14.48 12.15 6.87
C GLY A 55 13.69 11.05 7.58
N LYS A 56 12.88 10.27 6.86
CA LYS A 56 12.12 9.13 7.42
C LYS A 56 12.84 7.82 7.15
N LYS A 57 12.85 6.92 8.14
CA LYS A 57 13.39 5.56 8.03
C LYS A 57 12.65 4.79 6.94
N VAL A 58 13.40 4.04 6.14
CA VAL A 58 12.87 3.10 5.17
C VAL A 58 13.16 1.68 5.63
N TYR A 59 12.11 0.90 5.83
CA TYR A 59 12.14 -0.50 6.21
C TYR A 59 12.45 -1.37 4.98
N GLY A 60 13.23 -2.44 5.18
CA GLY A 60 13.62 -3.35 4.09
C GLY A 60 12.47 -4.22 3.61
N SER A 61 11.57 -4.61 4.52
CA SER A 61 10.41 -5.45 4.22
C SER A 61 9.16 -5.00 4.97
N ILE A 62 8.00 -5.49 4.54
CA ILE A 62 6.72 -5.30 5.24
C ILE A 62 6.77 -5.96 6.63
N GLY A 63 7.49 -7.08 6.77
CA GLY A 63 7.67 -7.77 8.04
C GLY A 63 8.45 -6.96 9.08
N ASP A 64 9.23 -5.96 8.69
CA ASP A 64 9.96 -5.11 9.63
C ASP A 64 9.11 -3.94 10.17
N LEU A 65 7.90 -3.76 9.64
CA LEU A 65 6.98 -2.71 10.09
C LEU A 65 6.47 -3.00 11.51
N PRO A 66 6.18 -1.93 12.29
CA PRO A 66 5.41 -2.08 13.52
C PRO A 66 4.01 -2.61 13.22
N GLU A 67 3.42 -3.26 14.23
CA GLU A 67 2.02 -3.70 14.17
C GLU A 67 1.06 -2.50 14.34
N GLY A 68 -0.20 -2.70 13.95
CA GLY A 68 -1.27 -1.73 14.18
C GLY A 68 -1.27 -0.54 13.21
N ILE A 69 -0.66 -0.68 12.04
CA ILE A 69 -0.75 0.33 10.97
C ILE A 69 -2.16 0.31 10.37
N ASP A 70 -2.80 1.47 10.27
CA ASP A 70 -4.20 1.59 9.87
C ASP A 70 -4.38 1.33 8.36
N LEU A 71 -3.48 1.85 7.51
CA LEU A 71 -3.58 1.80 6.04
C LEU A 71 -2.24 1.47 5.37
N ALA A 72 -2.24 0.61 4.35
CA ALA A 72 -1.11 0.45 3.44
C ALA A 72 -1.44 0.95 2.02
N VAL A 73 -0.46 1.60 1.38
CA VAL A 73 -0.49 1.97 -0.03
C VAL A 73 0.58 1.16 -0.76
N ILE A 74 0.17 0.25 -1.63
CA ILE A 74 1.07 -0.67 -2.33
C ILE A 74 1.31 -0.20 -3.77
N ILE A 75 2.59 0.00 -4.08
CA ILE A 75 3.09 0.55 -5.35
C ILE A 75 4.21 -0.36 -5.87
N LEU A 76 3.86 -1.63 -6.09
CA LEU A 76 4.77 -2.70 -6.53
C LEU A 76 4.36 -3.24 -7.90
N PRO A 77 5.29 -3.84 -8.67
CA PRO A 77 4.94 -4.62 -9.86
C PRO A 77 3.82 -5.64 -9.56
N ALA A 78 2.87 -5.80 -10.49
CA ALA A 78 1.66 -6.62 -10.35
C ALA A 78 1.91 -7.95 -9.62
N LYS A 79 2.92 -8.70 -10.06
CA LYS A 79 3.29 -10.04 -9.55
C LYS A 79 3.64 -10.11 -8.07
N LEU A 80 4.03 -8.99 -7.43
CA LEU A 80 4.42 -8.97 -6.02
C LEU A 80 3.23 -8.71 -5.09
N ASN A 81 2.11 -8.24 -5.63
CA ASN A 81 0.99 -7.78 -4.82
C ASN A 81 0.29 -8.89 -4.02
N PRO A 82 0.07 -10.12 -4.54
CA PRO A 82 -0.54 -11.18 -3.73
C PRO A 82 0.25 -11.48 -2.45
N GLN A 83 1.59 -11.49 -2.52
CA GLN A 83 2.42 -11.69 -1.33
C GLN A 83 2.39 -10.45 -0.41
N ALA A 84 2.47 -9.24 -0.98
CA ALA A 84 2.39 -8.02 -0.18
C ALA A 84 1.06 -7.90 0.59
N ILE A 85 -0.06 -8.34 0.02
CA ILE A 85 -1.35 -8.45 0.73
C ILE A 85 -1.23 -9.35 1.97
N ARG A 86 -0.62 -10.54 1.82
CA ARG A 86 -0.43 -11.48 2.93
C ARG A 86 0.49 -10.93 4.01
N ASP A 87 1.58 -10.28 3.61
CA ASP A 87 2.53 -9.68 4.54
C ASP A 87 1.89 -8.51 5.32
N CYS A 88 1.09 -7.68 4.65
CA CYS A 88 0.32 -6.61 5.29
C CYS A 88 -0.66 -7.20 6.32
N ALA A 89 -1.41 -8.23 5.94
CA ALA A 89 -2.35 -8.90 6.83
C ALA A 89 -1.63 -9.52 8.04
N ALA A 90 -0.47 -10.15 7.84
CA ALA A 90 0.36 -10.70 8.91
C ALA A 90 0.89 -9.63 9.88
N ARG A 91 0.92 -8.35 9.47
CA ARG A 91 1.22 -7.19 10.32
C ARG A 91 -0.01 -6.49 10.89
N GLY A 92 -1.19 -7.07 10.70
CA GLY A 92 -2.47 -6.54 11.18
C GLY A 92 -3.04 -5.40 10.34
N ILE A 93 -2.50 -5.14 9.14
CA ILE A 93 -2.98 -4.09 8.25
C ILE A 93 -4.17 -4.60 7.46
N GLY A 94 -5.37 -4.13 7.83
CA GLY A 94 -6.64 -4.59 7.25
C GLY A 94 -7.18 -3.75 6.09
N ALA A 95 -6.59 -2.57 5.81
CA ALA A 95 -7.02 -1.67 4.74
C ALA A 95 -5.85 -1.37 3.81
N ILE A 96 -6.07 -1.51 2.49
CA ILE A 96 -5.02 -1.44 1.49
C ILE A 96 -5.50 -0.65 0.27
N ILE A 97 -4.72 0.32 -0.19
CA ILE A 97 -4.84 0.95 -1.50
C ILE A 97 -3.80 0.30 -2.41
N LEU A 98 -4.25 -0.30 -3.52
CA LEU A 98 -3.41 -1.04 -4.44
C LEU A 98 -3.32 -0.32 -5.78
N ALA A 99 -2.24 0.41 -6.01
CA ALA A 99 -2.11 1.30 -7.18
C ALA A 99 -1.79 0.56 -8.49
N ALA A 100 -1.15 -0.61 -8.40
CA ALA A 100 -0.60 -1.31 -9.56
C ALA A 100 -1.68 -1.72 -10.58
N GLY A 101 -1.45 -1.45 -11.87
CA GLY A 101 -2.07 -2.17 -12.98
C GLY A 101 -1.27 -3.41 -13.38
N GLY A 102 -1.68 -4.09 -14.45
CA GLY A 102 -1.12 -5.36 -14.91
C GLY A 102 -1.93 -6.59 -14.52
N PHE A 103 -3.24 -6.44 -14.30
CA PHE A 103 -4.15 -7.52 -13.91
C PHE A 103 -5.09 -7.88 -15.08
N SER A 104 -6.36 -8.22 -14.81
CA SER A 104 -7.30 -8.70 -15.83
C SER A 104 -7.58 -7.70 -16.96
N GLU A 105 -7.18 -6.45 -16.80
CA GLU A 105 -7.30 -5.41 -17.84
C GLU A 105 -6.27 -5.54 -18.96
N VAL A 106 -5.24 -6.38 -18.82
CA VAL A 106 -4.15 -6.50 -19.80
C VAL A 106 -4.33 -7.73 -20.70
N ASP A 107 -4.25 -8.93 -20.12
CA ASP A 107 -4.25 -10.20 -20.85
C ASP A 107 -4.61 -11.40 -19.95
N GLU A 108 -4.43 -12.62 -20.47
CA GLU A 108 -4.71 -13.86 -19.76
C GLU A 108 -3.78 -14.09 -18.55
N GLU A 109 -2.50 -13.71 -18.64
CA GLU A 109 -1.57 -13.79 -17.51
C GLU A 109 -2.01 -12.85 -16.39
N GLY A 110 -2.41 -11.63 -16.75
CA GLY A 110 -2.98 -10.65 -15.83
C GLY A 110 -4.28 -11.14 -15.18
N ARG A 111 -5.14 -11.88 -15.91
CA ARG A 111 -6.35 -12.51 -15.36
C ARG A 111 -6.02 -13.57 -14.31
N LEU A 112 -5.05 -14.44 -14.58
CA LEU A 112 -4.58 -15.45 -13.61
C LEU A 112 -4.00 -14.77 -12.36
N LEU A 113 -3.21 -13.72 -12.54
CA LEU A 113 -2.64 -12.95 -11.44
C LEU A 113 -3.70 -12.23 -10.61
N GLN A 114 -4.78 -11.74 -11.22
CA GLN A 114 -5.92 -11.21 -10.48
C GLN A 114 -6.61 -12.28 -9.63
N GLY A 115 -6.73 -13.50 -10.16
CA GLY A 115 -7.24 -14.64 -9.38
C GLY A 115 -6.41 -14.91 -8.12
N GLU A 116 -5.08 -14.85 -8.22
CA GLU A 116 -4.18 -15.00 -7.06
C GLU A 116 -4.29 -13.83 -6.07
N LEU A 117 -4.46 -12.61 -6.57
CA LEU A 117 -4.70 -11.43 -5.74
C LEU A 117 -6.01 -11.57 -4.94
N GLU A 118 -7.10 -11.93 -5.62
CA GLU A 118 -8.40 -12.14 -4.97
C GLU A 118 -8.37 -13.29 -3.96
N LYS A 119 -7.62 -14.35 -4.25
CA LYS A 119 -7.38 -15.45 -3.32
C LYS A 119 -6.69 -14.95 -2.06
N ALA A 120 -5.61 -14.18 -2.19
CA ALA A 120 -4.92 -13.58 -1.05
C ALA A 120 -5.85 -12.68 -0.22
N MET A 121 -6.72 -11.89 -0.87
CA MET A 121 -7.71 -11.05 -0.19
C MET A 121 -8.74 -11.89 0.60
N ARG A 122 -9.25 -12.98 0.01
CA ARG A 122 -10.19 -13.90 0.68
C ARG A 122 -9.55 -14.62 1.86
N GLU A 123 -8.31 -15.08 1.71
CA GLU A 123 -7.54 -15.77 2.75
C GLU A 123 -7.29 -14.88 3.98
N THR A 124 -7.04 -13.60 3.75
CA THR A 124 -6.60 -12.66 4.80
C THR A 124 -7.72 -11.80 5.37
N GLY A 125 -8.82 -11.63 4.63
CA GLY A 125 -9.93 -10.77 5.03
C GLY A 125 -9.63 -9.27 4.93
N VAL A 126 -8.53 -8.87 4.28
CA VAL A 126 -8.22 -7.45 4.05
C VAL A 126 -9.23 -6.81 3.11
N ARG A 127 -9.37 -5.50 3.20
CA ARG A 127 -10.12 -4.69 2.22
C ARG A 127 -9.15 -3.96 1.33
N VAL A 128 -9.44 -3.98 0.03
CA VAL A 128 -8.60 -3.36 -0.99
C VAL A 128 -9.41 -2.35 -1.80
N VAL A 129 -8.85 -1.16 -2.01
CA VAL A 129 -9.24 -0.22 -3.07
C VAL A 129 -8.26 -0.39 -4.22
N GLY A 130 -8.76 -0.71 -5.41
CA GLY A 130 -7.96 -1.12 -6.57
C GLY A 130 -8.22 -2.57 -6.97
N PRO A 131 -7.32 -3.24 -7.72
CA PRO A 131 -6.07 -2.72 -8.28
C PRO A 131 -6.28 -1.62 -9.33
N ASN A 132 -5.20 -1.15 -9.95
CA ASN A 132 -5.21 -0.20 -11.06
C ASN A 132 -5.99 1.09 -10.74
N THR A 133 -5.62 1.75 -9.65
CA THR A 133 -6.21 3.01 -9.20
C THR A 133 -5.15 4.10 -9.06
N SER A 134 -5.57 5.36 -9.24
CA SER A 134 -4.75 6.54 -8.91
C SER A 134 -4.65 6.77 -7.39
N GLY A 135 -5.33 5.96 -6.59
CA GLY A 135 -5.34 6.03 -5.13
C GLY A 135 -6.65 6.60 -4.61
N LEU A 136 -6.59 7.26 -3.45
CA LEU A 136 -7.72 7.88 -2.79
C LEU A 136 -7.24 9.22 -2.19
N THR A 137 -8.08 10.25 -2.29
CA THR A 137 -7.89 11.52 -1.60
C THR A 137 -9.08 11.75 -0.68
N SER A 138 -8.83 12.13 0.57
CA SER A 138 -9.86 12.54 1.54
C SER A 138 -9.50 13.92 2.03
N THR A 139 -10.36 14.89 1.76
CA THR A 139 -10.25 16.27 2.26
C THR A 139 -11.25 16.47 3.40
N PRO A 140 -11.02 17.45 4.29
CA PRO A 140 -12.02 17.88 5.27
C PRO A 140 -13.37 18.26 4.64
#